data_AF-T0S8S1-F1
#
_entry.id   AF-T0S8S1-F1
#
_cell.length_a   1.000
_cell.length_b   1.000
_cell.length_c   1.000
_cell.angle_alpha   90.00
_cell.angle_beta   90.00
_cell.angle_gamma   90.00
#
_symmetry.space_group_name_H-M   'P 1'
#
loop_
_entity.id
_entity.type
_entity.pdbx_description
1 polymer ?
#
loop_
_entity_poly.entity_id
_entity_poly.type
_entity_poly.pdbx_seq_one_letter_code
_entity_poly.pdbx_strand_id
1 'polypeptide(L)'
;MWQQSLRRPPLSIADETIYWQTHGLRFYETQWQNYKSLGVIETYSVANALGFAYPLTIKSSNGSLHTTQQTSFKMQWPLASLLWAITGNSSGLSGSSLVRQSPRFAFANRTIASVLARNGSLTYPLDIAFDIVERTLGPFGTISMRRVAYPDVLVNWSRSLTARFSADMVLASAAAIAAYEAFPGDVTLPVWPSAWAYETFVGGDFMCPTQSNMTSMCMLYSMQGACSVNMQDVVSIDLSASSLALLAVGPDVNITRTCDGAAQQETATCLMLLGATTAFLNERYTQQQRIEMATASTAVSTYFAKELPLVLLQFLRQPNQTVLLAQSLLLDPNDVGFHVFGYLYLLEWLNGVREVVAFDGVLGNITALSGRNAVHKGPVNPLEVPVNVAYYARCVLLYVSGPRPH
;
A
#
# COMPACT_ATOMS: atom_id res chain seq x y z
N MET A 1 14.35 14.81 37.80
CA MET A 1 13.26 15.73 37.43
C MET A 1 12.36 15.18 36.31
N TRP A 2 12.84 14.79 35.11
CA TRP A 2 11.95 14.18 34.09
C TRP A 2 11.45 12.76 34.44
N GLN A 3 12.30 11.93 35.06
CA GLN A 3 11.89 10.59 35.49
C GLN A 3 10.81 10.61 36.58
N GLN A 4 10.73 11.70 37.35
CA GLN A 4 9.67 11.89 38.34
C GLN A 4 8.36 12.35 37.69
N SER A 5 8.41 13.08 36.56
CA SER A 5 7.19 13.42 35.82
C SER A 5 6.57 12.21 35.10
N LEU A 6 7.35 11.17 34.80
CA LEU A 6 6.83 9.88 34.30
C LEU A 6 6.03 9.07 35.33
N ARG A 7 6.04 9.46 36.62
CA ARG A 7 5.29 8.79 37.69
C ARG A 7 3.88 9.37 37.90
N ARG A 8 3.49 10.40 37.15
CA ARG A 8 2.12 10.92 37.22
C ARG A 8 1.16 9.88 36.60
N PRO A 9 -0.03 9.66 37.19
CA PRO A 9 -1.02 8.79 36.57
C PRO A 9 -1.34 9.32 35.16
N PRO A 10 -1.41 8.44 34.15
CA PRO A 10 -1.74 8.85 32.79
C PRO A 10 -3.14 9.49 32.79
N LEU A 11 -3.28 10.56 32.02
CA LEU A 11 -4.58 11.16 31.71
C LEU A 11 -5.45 10.14 30.98
N SER A 12 -6.78 10.32 31.01
CA SER A 12 -7.63 9.62 30.06
C SER A 12 -7.25 10.02 28.63
N ILE A 13 -7.56 9.18 27.63
CA ILE A 13 -7.26 9.49 26.21
C ILE A 13 -7.89 10.83 25.80
N ALA A 14 -9.10 11.11 26.28
CA ALA A 14 -9.79 12.38 26.00
C ALA A 14 -9.05 13.57 26.63
N ASP A 15 -8.68 13.49 27.90
CA ASP A 15 -7.97 14.57 28.60
C ASP A 15 -6.57 14.78 28.04
N GLU A 16 -5.89 13.70 27.65
CA GLU A 16 -4.58 13.77 26.98
C GLU A 16 -4.69 14.49 25.62
N THR A 17 -5.73 14.17 24.84
CA THR A 17 -5.98 14.83 23.55
C THR A 17 -6.20 16.33 23.73
N ILE A 18 -7.03 16.72 24.72
CA ILE A 18 -7.27 18.13 25.05
C ILE A 18 -5.96 18.80 25.49
N TYR A 19 -5.20 18.17 26.38
CA TYR A 19 -3.92 18.69 26.85
C TYR A 19 -2.92 18.91 25.70
N TRP A 20 -2.81 17.99 24.75
CA TRP A 20 -1.93 18.16 23.60
C TRP A 20 -2.41 19.27 22.67
N GLN A 21 -3.73 19.40 22.47
CA GLN A 21 -4.32 20.48 21.69
C GLN A 21 -4.08 21.87 22.30
N THR A 22 -4.08 22.01 23.63
CA THR A 22 -3.73 23.30 24.27
C THR A 22 -2.27 23.69 24.02
N HIS A 23 -1.41 22.73 23.68
CA HIS A 23 -0.01 22.96 23.30
C HIS A 23 0.19 23.03 21.77
N GLY A 24 -0.89 23.13 21.00
CA GLY A 24 -0.85 23.26 19.54
C GLY A 24 -0.56 21.97 18.78
N LEU A 25 -0.50 20.82 19.45
CA LEU A 25 -0.36 19.52 18.80
C LEU A 25 -1.72 19.05 18.28
N ARG A 26 -1.83 18.90 16.96
CA ARG A 26 -3.09 18.54 16.29
C ARG A 26 -3.10 17.14 15.69
N PHE A 27 -1.92 16.57 15.44
CA PHE A 27 -1.78 15.31 14.71
C PHE A 27 -0.84 14.37 15.46
N TYR A 28 -1.22 13.10 15.49
CA TYR A 28 -0.36 12.00 15.90
C TYR A 28 -0.12 11.11 14.69
N GLU A 29 1.04 11.30 14.04
CA GLU A 29 1.42 10.55 12.86
C GLU A 29 2.60 9.62 13.18
N THR A 30 2.43 8.34 12.87
CA THR A 30 3.49 7.35 13.04
C THR A 30 4.32 7.24 11.76
N GLN A 31 5.64 7.09 11.91
CA GLN A 31 6.52 6.74 10.80
C GLN A 31 6.17 5.34 10.26
N TRP A 32 6.16 5.19 8.94
CA TRP A 32 6.14 3.90 8.29
C TRP A 32 7.43 3.14 8.59
N GLN A 33 7.31 1.82 8.62
CA GLN A 33 8.39 0.89 8.90
C GLN A 33 7.99 -0.51 8.44
N ASN A 34 8.99 -1.37 8.25
CA ASN A 34 8.82 -2.78 7.90
C ASN A 34 9.71 -3.72 8.73
N TYR A 35 9.92 -3.40 10.01
CA TYR A 35 10.55 -4.29 10.99
C TYR A 35 9.54 -4.92 11.95
N LYS A 36 8.29 -4.48 11.91
CA LYS A 36 7.19 -5.07 12.66
C LYS A 36 5.90 -5.07 11.86
N SER A 37 5.16 -6.16 11.99
CA SER A 37 3.76 -6.21 11.59
C SER A 37 2.90 -5.58 12.69
N LEU A 38 1.86 -4.84 12.29
CA LEU A 38 0.90 -4.28 13.22
C LEU A 38 -0.20 -5.31 13.47
N GLY A 39 -0.38 -5.67 14.74
CA GLY A 39 -1.50 -6.49 15.17
C GLY A 39 -2.77 -5.65 15.28
N VAL A 40 -3.88 -6.17 14.78
CA VAL A 40 -5.21 -5.56 14.86
C VAL A 40 -6.22 -6.63 15.24
N ILE A 41 -7.09 -6.30 16.18
CA ILE A 41 -8.30 -7.08 16.48
C ILE A 41 -9.48 -6.15 16.25
N GLU A 42 -10.20 -6.35 15.15
CA GLU A 42 -11.44 -5.67 14.84
C GLU A 42 -12.60 -6.58 15.19
N THR A 43 -13.53 -6.08 16.00
CA THR A 43 -14.76 -6.79 16.37
C THR A 43 -15.96 -5.90 16.08
N TYR A 44 -17.08 -6.51 15.70
CA TYR A 44 -18.39 -5.87 15.69
C TYR A 44 -19.33 -6.65 16.60
N SER A 45 -20.32 -5.98 17.17
CA SER A 45 -21.30 -6.65 18.03
C SER A 45 -22.60 -6.89 17.28
N VAL A 46 -23.08 -8.14 17.28
CA VAL A 46 -24.44 -8.48 16.83
C VAL A 46 -25.32 -8.60 18.06
N ALA A 47 -26.34 -7.75 18.14
CA ALA A 47 -27.36 -7.84 19.18
C ALA A 47 -28.52 -8.71 18.69
N ASN A 48 -28.95 -9.67 19.52
CA ASN A 48 -30.16 -10.43 19.24
C ASN A 48 -31.42 -9.65 19.68
N ALA A 49 -32.61 -10.15 19.28
CA ALA A 49 -33.90 -9.54 19.64
C ALA A 49 -34.20 -9.50 21.15
N LEU A 50 -33.39 -10.19 21.97
CA LEU A 50 -33.48 -10.22 23.43
C LEU A 50 -32.51 -9.23 24.11
N GLY A 51 -31.77 -8.43 23.33
CA GLY A 51 -30.83 -7.43 23.84
C GLY A 51 -29.44 -7.95 24.21
N PHE A 52 -29.12 -9.23 23.94
CA PHE A 52 -27.78 -9.76 24.15
C PHE A 52 -26.87 -9.45 22.96
N ALA A 53 -25.77 -8.77 23.21
CA ALA A 53 -24.74 -8.46 22.22
C ALA A 53 -23.61 -9.49 22.25
N TYR A 54 -23.24 -9.99 21.07
CA TYR A 54 -22.12 -10.92 20.89
C TYR A 54 -21.04 -10.28 20.02
N PRO A 55 -19.81 -10.11 20.53
CA PRO A 55 -18.71 -9.63 19.71
C PRO A 55 -18.29 -10.73 18.71
N LEU A 56 -18.28 -10.38 17.43
CA LEU A 56 -17.78 -11.20 16.34
C LEU A 56 -16.52 -10.54 15.79
N THR A 57 -15.46 -11.32 15.60
CA THR A 57 -14.20 -10.83 15.06
C THR A 57 -14.32 -10.65 13.54
N ILE A 58 -14.06 -9.43 13.06
CA ILE A 58 -13.96 -9.10 11.63
C ILE A 58 -12.57 -9.48 11.12
N LYS A 59 -11.55 -9.12 11.91
CA LYS A 59 -10.16 -9.25 11.54
C LYS A 59 -9.32 -9.45 12.78
N SER A 60 -8.42 -10.43 12.72
CA SER A 60 -7.41 -10.66 13.74
C SER A 60 -6.06 -10.85 13.05
N SER A 61 -5.10 -9.97 13.35
CA SER A 61 -3.70 -10.13 12.98
C SER A 61 -2.84 -10.05 14.22
N ASN A 62 -1.85 -10.93 14.32
CA ASN A 62 -0.87 -10.87 15.39
C ASN A 62 0.21 -9.84 15.05
N GLY A 63 0.62 -9.05 16.04
CA GLY A 63 1.78 -8.17 15.91
C GLY A 63 3.06 -8.96 16.16
N SER A 64 4.02 -8.86 15.24
CA SER A 64 5.31 -9.53 15.35
C SER A 64 6.45 -8.62 14.94
N LEU A 65 7.64 -8.85 15.51
CA LEU A 65 8.88 -8.17 15.12
C LEU A 65 9.69 -9.08 14.19
N HIS A 66 10.27 -8.51 13.13
CA HIS A 66 11.15 -9.20 12.18
C HIS A 66 12.36 -8.31 11.83
N THR A 67 13.11 -7.92 12.87
CA THR A 67 14.22 -6.96 12.77
C THR A 67 15.41 -7.42 11.93
N THR A 68 15.47 -8.70 11.55
CA THR A 68 16.56 -9.27 10.73
C THR A 68 16.32 -9.16 9.23
N GLN A 69 15.07 -9.06 8.78
CA GLN A 69 14.73 -9.01 7.36
C GLN A 69 14.54 -7.58 6.86
N GLN A 70 14.06 -6.70 7.74
CA GLN A 70 13.66 -5.32 7.45
C GLN A 70 14.60 -4.54 6.52
N THR A 71 14.03 -3.60 5.77
CA THR A 71 14.80 -2.71 4.87
C THR A 71 14.79 -1.24 5.32
N SER A 72 13.87 -0.87 6.23
CA SER A 72 13.59 0.51 6.65
C SER A 72 14.54 1.14 7.70
N PHE A 73 15.33 0.36 8.45
CA PHE A 73 16.19 0.88 9.54
C PHE A 73 17.26 1.85 9.07
N LYS A 74 17.73 1.71 7.82
CA LYS A 74 18.72 2.62 7.24
C LYS A 74 18.14 3.99 6.89
N MET A 75 16.82 4.11 6.73
CA MET A 75 16.20 5.33 6.21
C MET A 75 16.09 6.42 7.28
N GLN A 76 15.67 6.07 8.50
CA GLN A 76 15.35 7.04 9.57
C GLN A 76 16.12 6.79 10.87
N TRP A 77 16.14 7.79 11.75
CA TRP A 77 16.81 7.72 13.04
C TRP A 77 15.90 8.18 14.20
N PRO A 78 15.05 7.28 14.73
CA PRO A 78 14.13 7.62 15.81
C PRO A 78 14.83 7.84 17.16
N LEU A 79 14.09 8.39 18.14
CA LEU A 79 14.59 8.63 19.50
C LEU A 79 15.19 7.38 20.14
N ALA A 80 14.59 6.21 19.90
CA ALA A 80 15.13 4.94 20.39
C ALA A 80 16.56 4.68 19.87
N SER A 81 16.83 4.97 18.59
CA SER A 81 18.17 4.84 18.01
C SER A 81 19.15 5.88 18.58
N LEU A 82 18.70 7.10 18.87
CA LEU A 82 19.52 8.10 19.56
C LEU A 82 19.94 7.65 20.96
N LEU A 83 18.99 7.13 21.74
CA LEU A 83 19.24 6.65 23.10
C LEU A 83 20.11 5.39 23.09
N TRP A 84 19.87 4.45 22.17
CA TRP A 84 20.71 3.29 21.96
C TRP A 84 22.14 3.70 21.62
N ALA A 85 22.32 4.69 20.74
CA ALA A 85 23.64 5.12 20.32
C ALA A 85 24.47 5.70 21.47
N ILE A 86 23.89 6.49 22.38
CA ILE A 86 24.68 7.05 23.50
C ILE A 86 24.90 6.09 24.67
N THR A 87 24.15 4.98 24.73
CA THR A 87 24.23 3.98 25.81
C THR A 87 24.98 2.71 25.42
N GLY A 88 24.93 2.31 24.14
CA GLY A 88 25.57 1.11 23.63
C GLY A 88 27.05 1.31 23.36
N ASN A 89 27.91 0.51 23.99
CA ASN A 89 29.36 0.58 23.76
C ASN A 89 29.77 0.31 22.30
N SER A 90 29.00 -0.53 21.59
CA SER A 90 29.22 -0.87 20.18
C SER A 90 28.81 0.22 19.18
N SER A 91 28.12 1.29 19.61
CA SER A 91 27.66 2.35 18.69
C SER A 91 28.77 3.31 18.25
N GLY A 92 29.84 3.43 19.05
CA GLY A 92 30.90 4.43 18.86
C GLY A 92 30.53 5.82 19.40
N LEU A 93 29.37 5.96 20.03
CA LEU A 93 28.86 7.19 20.65
C LEU A 93 28.57 7.03 22.15
N SER A 94 29.01 5.94 22.76
CA SER A 94 28.78 5.67 24.19
C SER A 94 29.32 6.81 25.06
N GLY A 95 28.50 7.29 25.99
CA GLY A 95 28.85 8.41 26.88
C GLY A 95 28.82 9.80 26.24
N SER A 96 28.40 9.90 24.97
CA SER A 96 28.10 11.19 24.32
C SER A 96 26.78 11.78 24.80
N SER A 97 26.59 13.08 24.54
CA SER A 97 25.38 13.83 24.87
C SER A 97 24.52 14.04 23.63
N LEU A 98 23.20 13.99 23.78
CA LEU A 98 22.25 14.41 22.75
C LEU A 98 21.88 15.90 22.84
N VAL A 99 22.38 16.60 23.86
CA VAL A 99 22.19 18.04 24.03
C VAL A 99 23.12 18.77 23.06
N ARG A 100 22.56 19.51 22.09
CA ARG A 100 23.32 20.17 21.01
C ARG A 100 24.41 21.11 21.53
N GLN A 101 24.20 21.76 22.67
CA GLN A 101 25.18 22.69 23.26
C GLN A 101 26.27 21.99 24.10
N SER A 102 26.21 20.66 24.27
CA SER A 102 27.21 19.95 25.05
C SER A 102 28.54 19.85 24.29
N PRO A 103 29.69 20.03 24.95
CA PRO A 103 30.99 19.76 24.31
C PRO A 103 31.17 18.30 23.91
N ARG A 104 30.29 17.40 24.39
CA ARG A 104 30.26 15.98 24.04
C ARG A 104 29.07 15.63 23.13
N PHE A 105 28.58 16.58 22.34
CA PHE A 105 27.45 16.31 21.44
C PHE A 105 27.77 15.18 20.46
N ALA A 106 26.91 14.16 20.42
CA ALA A 106 27.15 12.89 19.74
C ALA A 106 27.43 13.05 18.23
N PHE A 107 26.82 14.04 17.59
CA PHE A 107 26.93 14.26 16.14
C PHE A 107 27.75 15.50 15.78
N ALA A 108 28.67 15.94 16.65
CA ALA A 108 29.56 17.06 16.34
C ALA A 108 30.52 16.75 15.17
N ASN A 109 31.11 15.54 15.17
CA ASN A 109 32.07 15.07 14.15
C ASN A 109 31.66 13.71 13.54
N ARG A 110 30.40 13.30 13.70
CA ARG A 110 29.87 12.01 13.26
C ARG A 110 28.52 12.22 12.60
N THR A 111 28.29 11.52 11.49
CA THR A 111 26.99 11.49 10.81
C THR A 111 26.18 10.29 11.29
N ILE A 112 24.86 10.35 11.17
CA ILE A 112 23.99 9.20 11.46
C ILE A 112 24.35 8.01 10.56
N ALA A 113 24.61 8.25 9.27
CA ALA A 113 25.07 7.23 8.32
C ALA A 113 26.34 6.49 8.80
N SER A 114 27.28 7.19 9.46
CA SER A 114 28.48 6.53 10.02
C SER A 114 28.16 5.59 11.18
N VAL A 115 27.10 5.86 11.94
CA VAL A 115 26.64 4.99 13.04
C VAL A 115 25.86 3.80 12.47
N LEU A 116 25.05 4.03 11.44
CA LEU A 116 24.39 2.96 10.66
C LEU A 116 25.41 2.02 10.01
N ALA A 117 26.54 2.55 9.54
CA ALA A 117 27.65 1.76 9.04
C ALA A 117 28.22 0.84 10.12
N ARG A 118 28.49 1.42 11.30
CA ARG A 118 29.11 0.71 12.41
C ARG A 118 28.21 -0.39 12.99
N ASN A 119 26.89 -0.19 12.95
CA ASN A 119 25.93 -1.16 13.47
C ASN A 119 25.48 -2.20 12.43
N GLY A 120 25.97 -2.12 11.19
CA GLY A 120 25.67 -3.05 10.10
C GLY A 120 24.33 -2.82 9.39
N SER A 121 23.59 -1.76 9.71
CA SER A 121 22.34 -1.42 9.00
C SER A 121 22.61 -0.83 7.61
N LEU A 122 23.79 -0.25 7.40
CA LEU A 122 24.26 0.28 6.13
C LEU A 122 25.65 -0.30 5.84
N THR A 123 25.88 -0.82 4.64
CA THR A 123 27.17 -1.42 4.27
C THR A 123 27.95 -0.44 3.41
N TYR A 124 29.23 -0.21 3.75
CA TYR A 124 30.16 0.55 2.91
C TYR A 124 31.21 -0.37 2.27
N PRO A 125 31.66 -0.11 1.03
CA PRO A 125 31.17 0.94 0.12
C PRO A 125 29.69 0.74 -0.25
N LEU A 126 28.97 1.85 -0.49
CA LEU A 126 27.56 1.79 -0.85
C LEU A 126 27.41 1.05 -2.18
N ASP A 127 26.39 0.20 -2.26
CA ASP A 127 25.89 -0.29 -3.54
C ASP A 127 25.39 0.89 -4.39
N ILE A 128 25.41 0.74 -5.71
CA ILE A 128 24.99 1.77 -6.67
C ILE A 128 23.56 2.25 -6.38
N ALA A 129 22.65 1.34 -6.00
CA ALA A 129 21.29 1.71 -5.60
C ALA A 129 21.28 2.69 -4.42
N PHE A 130 22.08 2.43 -3.40
CA PHE A 130 22.15 3.28 -2.20
C PHE A 130 22.85 4.61 -2.46
N ASP A 131 23.87 4.66 -3.32
CA ASP A 131 24.47 5.93 -3.75
C ASP A 131 23.44 6.82 -4.49
N ILE A 132 22.64 6.24 -5.39
CA ILE A 132 21.57 6.98 -6.08
C ILE A 132 20.51 7.48 -5.09
N VAL A 133 20.09 6.66 -4.13
CA VAL A 133 19.11 7.06 -3.11
C VAL A 133 19.65 8.16 -2.21
N GLU A 134 20.91 8.05 -1.76
CA GLU A 134 21.55 9.08 -0.95
C GLU A 134 21.66 10.43 -1.69
N ARG A 135 21.93 10.40 -3.00
CA ARG A 135 21.97 11.61 -3.84
C ARG A 135 20.58 12.19 -4.13
N THR A 136 19.54 11.36 -4.09
CA THR A 136 18.17 11.76 -4.43
C THR A 136 17.40 12.29 -3.23
N LEU A 137 17.47 11.59 -2.08
CA LEU A 137 16.72 11.94 -0.87
C LEU A 137 17.62 12.59 0.19
N GLY A 138 18.91 12.29 0.19
CA GLY A 138 19.87 12.75 1.18
C GLY A 138 20.40 11.62 2.06
N PRO A 139 21.20 11.95 3.09
CA PRO A 139 21.91 10.95 3.89
C PRO A 139 20.99 9.95 4.60
N PHE A 140 21.39 8.68 4.59
CA PHE A 140 20.69 7.64 5.35
C PHE A 140 20.61 7.98 6.85
N GLY A 141 19.45 7.67 7.44
CA GLY A 141 19.07 8.04 8.79
C GLY A 141 18.36 9.39 8.90
N THR A 142 18.27 10.16 7.80
CA THR A 142 17.56 11.46 7.76
C THR A 142 16.30 11.44 6.88
N ILE A 143 15.95 10.29 6.32
CA ILE A 143 14.81 10.12 5.42
C ILE A 143 13.60 9.67 6.24
N SER A 144 12.60 10.54 6.35
CA SER A 144 11.34 10.19 7.01
C SER A 144 10.43 9.41 6.06
N MET A 145 9.62 8.51 6.62
CA MET A 145 8.75 7.61 5.88
C MET A 145 7.35 7.73 6.47
N ARG A 146 6.37 8.19 5.71
CA ARG A 146 4.99 8.37 6.19
C ARG A 146 4.02 7.63 5.30
N ARG A 147 3.09 6.88 5.90
CA ARG A 147 1.95 6.33 5.15
C ARG A 147 1.10 7.48 4.64
N VAL A 148 0.75 7.43 3.37
CA VAL A 148 -0.21 8.37 2.78
C VAL A 148 -1.61 7.80 2.98
N ALA A 149 -2.51 8.60 3.54
CA ALA A 149 -3.92 8.25 3.67
C ALA A 149 -4.59 8.23 2.28
N TYR A 150 -5.67 7.47 2.16
CA TYR A 150 -6.47 7.47 0.93
C TYR A 150 -7.04 8.87 0.66
N PRO A 151 -6.75 9.50 -0.49
CA PRO A 151 -7.32 10.80 -0.83
C PRO A 151 -8.84 10.71 -0.97
N ASP A 152 -9.57 11.69 -0.44
CA ASP A 152 -11.04 11.72 -0.52
C ASP A 152 -11.55 11.66 -1.96
N VAL A 153 -10.83 12.29 -2.91
CA VAL A 153 -11.15 12.24 -4.34
C VAL A 153 -11.13 10.81 -4.87
N LEU A 154 -10.14 10.00 -4.46
CA LEU A 154 -10.01 8.61 -4.88
C LEU A 154 -11.07 7.73 -4.22
N VAL A 155 -11.31 7.91 -2.92
CA VAL A 155 -12.32 7.16 -2.16
C VAL A 155 -13.72 7.42 -2.70
N ASN A 156 -14.08 8.68 -2.91
CA ASN A 156 -15.40 9.06 -3.42
C ASN A 156 -15.61 8.59 -4.86
N TRP A 157 -14.57 8.69 -5.70
CA TRP A 157 -14.60 8.15 -7.06
C TRP A 157 -14.85 6.64 -7.07
N SER A 158 -14.03 5.87 -6.34
CA SER A 158 -14.14 4.42 -6.32
C SER A 158 -15.48 3.96 -5.76
N ARG A 159 -15.96 4.59 -4.67
CA ARG A 159 -17.28 4.29 -4.09
C ARG A 159 -18.40 4.54 -5.09
N SER A 160 -18.37 5.69 -5.77
CA SER A 160 -19.43 6.08 -6.72
C SER A 160 -19.42 5.17 -7.95
N LEU A 161 -18.25 4.90 -8.52
CA LEU A 161 -18.11 4.06 -9.71
C LEU A 161 -18.46 2.60 -9.41
N THR A 162 -18.02 2.07 -8.26
CA THR A 162 -18.34 0.70 -7.83
C THR A 162 -19.84 0.56 -7.52
N ALA A 163 -20.44 1.52 -6.81
CA ALA A 163 -21.87 1.49 -6.52
C ALA A 163 -22.71 1.54 -7.80
N ARG A 164 -22.32 2.39 -8.76
CA ARG A 164 -22.94 2.43 -10.08
C ARG A 164 -22.79 1.09 -10.80
N PHE A 165 -21.57 0.56 -10.90
CA PHE A 165 -21.28 -0.71 -11.54
C PHE A 165 -22.12 -1.85 -10.95
N SER A 166 -22.18 -1.96 -9.61
CA SER A 166 -22.99 -2.98 -8.93
C SER A 166 -24.49 -2.82 -9.15
N ALA A 167 -25.03 -1.59 -9.10
CA ALA A 167 -26.44 -1.34 -9.41
C ALA A 167 -26.75 -1.67 -10.87
N ASP A 168 -25.83 -1.36 -11.76
CA ASP A 168 -25.92 -1.63 -13.18
C ASP A 168 -25.94 -3.15 -13.49
N MET A 169 -25.20 -3.96 -12.73
CA MET A 169 -25.21 -5.42 -12.92
C MET A 169 -26.60 -6.06 -12.70
N VAL A 170 -27.46 -5.46 -11.87
CA VAL A 170 -28.83 -5.95 -11.66
C VAL A 170 -29.70 -5.80 -12.93
N LEU A 171 -29.36 -4.85 -13.78
CA LEU A 171 -30.07 -4.52 -15.03
C LEU A 171 -29.36 -5.08 -16.27
N ALA A 172 -28.42 -6.01 -16.11
CA ALA A 172 -27.64 -6.55 -17.21
C ALA A 172 -28.51 -7.34 -18.20
N SER A 173 -28.25 -7.14 -19.50
CA SER A 173 -28.87 -7.94 -20.57
C SER A 173 -28.33 -9.37 -20.56
N ALA A 174 -29.04 -10.31 -21.20
CA ALA A 174 -28.56 -11.68 -21.36
C ALA A 174 -27.21 -11.74 -22.10
N ALA A 175 -26.97 -10.84 -23.06
CA ALA A 175 -25.70 -10.73 -23.77
C ALA A 175 -24.56 -10.25 -22.84
N ALA A 176 -24.82 -9.24 -21.99
CA ALA A 176 -23.84 -8.77 -21.02
C ALA A 176 -23.51 -9.85 -19.96
N ILE A 177 -24.51 -10.63 -19.51
CA ILE A 177 -24.29 -11.75 -18.60
C ILE A 177 -23.44 -12.85 -19.28
N ALA A 178 -23.75 -13.21 -20.53
CA ALA A 178 -22.96 -14.19 -21.27
C ALA A 178 -21.51 -13.72 -21.47
N ALA A 179 -21.29 -12.43 -21.76
CA ALA A 179 -19.95 -11.86 -21.87
C ALA A 179 -19.20 -11.84 -20.53
N TYR A 180 -19.93 -11.63 -19.42
CA TYR A 180 -19.38 -11.71 -18.06
C TYR A 180 -18.92 -13.14 -17.73
N GLU A 181 -19.76 -14.14 -18.00
CA GLU A 181 -19.47 -15.55 -17.72
C GLU A 181 -18.36 -16.12 -18.62
N ALA A 182 -18.19 -15.55 -19.82
CA ALA A 182 -17.14 -15.93 -20.76
C ALA A 182 -15.76 -15.31 -20.42
N PHE A 183 -15.65 -14.51 -19.36
CA PHE A 183 -14.38 -13.91 -18.97
C PHE A 183 -13.33 -15.00 -18.63
N PRO A 184 -12.08 -14.92 -19.13
CA PRO A 184 -11.08 -15.99 -18.99
C PRO A 184 -10.62 -16.34 -17.57
N GLY A 185 -11.07 -15.59 -16.55
CA GLY A 185 -10.70 -15.76 -15.15
C GLY A 185 -9.64 -14.76 -14.67
N ASP A 186 -9.39 -14.78 -13.36
CA ASP A 186 -8.50 -13.83 -12.70
C ASP A 186 -7.03 -14.17 -12.99
N VAL A 187 -6.25 -13.17 -13.42
CA VAL A 187 -4.84 -13.33 -13.77
C VAL A 187 -4.01 -12.23 -13.11
N THR A 188 -2.73 -12.49 -12.88
CA THR A 188 -1.76 -11.47 -12.47
C THR A 188 -0.75 -11.23 -13.58
N LEU A 189 -0.56 -9.97 -13.97
CA LEU A 189 0.36 -9.61 -15.05
C LEU A 189 1.49 -8.69 -14.55
N PRO A 190 2.76 -8.94 -14.92
CA PRO A 190 3.81 -7.94 -14.80
C PRO A 190 3.61 -6.84 -15.85
N VAL A 191 3.47 -5.60 -15.38
CA VAL A 191 3.17 -4.44 -16.22
C VAL A 191 4.03 -3.25 -15.79
N TRP A 192 4.46 -2.45 -16.76
CA TRP A 192 5.27 -1.26 -16.51
C TRP A 192 4.94 -0.11 -17.48
N PRO A 193 5.25 1.14 -17.10
CA PRO A 193 5.15 2.30 -17.98
C PRO A 193 5.98 2.13 -19.25
N SER A 194 5.46 2.63 -20.37
CA SER A 194 6.12 2.55 -21.68
C SER A 194 7.50 3.20 -21.72
N ALA A 195 7.76 4.18 -20.85
CA ALA A 195 9.05 4.83 -20.70
C ALA A 195 10.18 3.88 -20.25
N TRP A 196 9.82 2.71 -19.70
CA TRP A 196 10.78 1.69 -19.25
C TRP A 196 10.92 0.55 -20.25
N ALA A 197 10.22 0.62 -21.40
CA ALA A 197 10.39 -0.33 -22.46
C ALA A 197 11.87 -0.37 -22.89
N TYR A 198 12.40 -1.57 -23.10
CA TYR A 198 13.77 -1.84 -23.55
C TYR A 198 14.89 -1.64 -22.52
N GLU A 199 14.56 -1.26 -21.29
CA GLU A 199 15.54 -1.16 -20.20
C GLU A 199 15.71 -2.49 -19.47
N THR A 200 16.89 -2.69 -18.84
CA THR A 200 17.13 -3.86 -18.00
C THR A 200 16.82 -3.52 -16.55
N PHE A 201 15.90 -4.25 -15.92
CA PHE A 201 15.54 -4.03 -14.53
C PHE A 201 16.60 -4.61 -13.60
N VAL A 202 17.04 -3.85 -12.60
CA VAL A 202 18.07 -4.27 -11.63
C VAL A 202 17.68 -4.00 -10.18
N GLY A 203 16.40 -3.74 -9.90
CA GLY A 203 15.88 -3.58 -8.53
C GLY A 203 14.57 -2.77 -8.49
N GLY A 204 13.67 -3.11 -7.57
CA GLY A 204 12.39 -2.39 -7.38
C GLY A 204 12.17 -1.87 -5.96
N ASP A 205 12.77 -2.51 -4.96
CA ASP A 205 12.86 -1.94 -3.62
C ASP A 205 14.09 -1.02 -3.54
N PHE A 206 13.85 0.30 -3.53
CA PHE A 206 14.92 1.29 -3.41
C PHE A 206 15.59 1.32 -2.03
N MET A 207 15.04 0.62 -1.03
CA MET A 207 15.70 0.36 0.25
C MET A 207 16.60 -0.87 0.21
N CYS A 208 16.76 -1.50 -0.96
CA CYS A 208 17.62 -2.65 -1.20
C CYS A 208 18.77 -2.36 -2.19
N PRO A 209 19.84 -3.17 -2.16
CA PRO A 209 20.89 -3.11 -3.17
C PRO A 209 20.35 -3.48 -4.56
N THR A 210 21.12 -3.16 -5.60
CA THR A 210 20.89 -3.70 -6.94
C THR A 210 20.92 -5.23 -6.95
N GLN A 211 20.17 -5.81 -7.89
CA GLN A 211 20.10 -7.24 -8.13
C GLN A 211 20.53 -7.59 -9.56
N SER A 212 20.51 -8.90 -9.85
CA SER A 212 20.76 -9.44 -11.18
C SER A 212 19.79 -8.84 -12.21
N ASN A 213 20.26 -8.73 -13.45
CA ASN A 213 19.45 -8.23 -14.56
C ASN A 213 18.17 -9.06 -14.73
N MET A 214 17.03 -8.38 -14.77
CA MET A 214 15.71 -8.94 -15.02
C MET A 214 15.09 -8.36 -16.30
N THR A 215 14.26 -9.17 -16.96
CA THR A 215 13.48 -8.79 -18.14
C THR A 215 12.03 -8.42 -17.80
N SER A 216 11.73 -8.29 -16.50
CA SER A 216 10.41 -8.00 -15.95
C SER A 216 10.59 -7.04 -14.77
N MET A 217 9.57 -6.23 -14.50
CA MET A 217 9.58 -5.25 -13.42
C MET A 217 9.86 -5.94 -12.08
N CYS A 218 10.92 -5.51 -11.40
CA CYS A 218 11.31 -6.07 -10.12
C CYS A 218 10.28 -5.74 -9.04
N MET A 219 10.13 -6.63 -8.06
CA MET A 219 9.27 -6.41 -6.90
C MET A 219 9.60 -5.07 -6.22
N LEU A 220 8.57 -4.25 -6.02
CA LEU A 220 8.66 -2.96 -5.33
C LEU A 220 8.86 -3.17 -3.82
N TYR A 221 9.17 -2.09 -3.09
CA TYR A 221 9.32 -2.15 -1.64
C TYR A 221 8.05 -2.69 -0.96
N SER A 222 8.18 -3.36 0.19
CA SER A 222 7.04 -3.95 0.88
C SER A 222 7.13 -3.90 2.41
N MET A 223 5.98 -4.16 3.05
CA MET A 223 5.87 -4.22 4.51
C MET A 223 6.48 -5.50 5.11
N GLN A 224 6.65 -6.57 4.32
CA GLN A 224 7.36 -7.77 4.79
C GLN A 224 8.84 -7.45 5.04
N GLY A 225 9.37 -6.43 4.34
CA GLY A 225 10.71 -5.91 4.53
C GLY A 225 11.72 -7.01 4.32
N ALA A 226 11.96 -7.39 3.07
CA ALA A 226 13.03 -8.29 2.67
C ALA A 226 13.50 -7.88 1.27
N CYS A 227 14.81 -7.91 1.05
CA CYS A 227 15.38 -7.69 -0.28
C CYS A 227 15.19 -8.95 -1.13
N SER A 228 13.99 -9.10 -1.69
CA SER A 228 13.66 -10.17 -2.61
C SER A 228 14.42 -10.04 -3.91
N VAL A 229 15.12 -11.10 -4.30
CA VAL A 229 15.86 -11.19 -5.57
C VAL A 229 15.12 -12.04 -6.58
N ASN A 230 15.18 -11.69 -7.86
CA ASN A 230 14.53 -12.41 -8.96
C ASN A 230 13.00 -12.54 -8.80
N MET A 231 12.37 -11.62 -8.06
CA MET A 231 10.93 -11.54 -7.89
C MET A 231 10.39 -10.36 -8.69
N GLN A 232 9.24 -10.57 -9.32
CA GLN A 232 8.58 -9.55 -10.14
C GLN A 232 7.38 -8.94 -9.42
N ASP A 233 7.12 -7.65 -9.67
CA ASP A 233 5.85 -7.04 -9.29
C ASP A 233 4.80 -7.32 -10.38
N VAL A 234 3.56 -7.52 -9.96
CA VAL A 234 2.44 -7.86 -10.85
C VAL A 234 1.20 -7.10 -10.41
N VAL A 235 0.21 -6.94 -11.28
CA VAL A 235 -1.11 -6.41 -10.93
C VAL A 235 -2.17 -7.50 -11.12
N SER A 236 -3.16 -7.61 -10.22
CA SER A 236 -4.32 -8.49 -10.47
C SER A 236 -5.27 -7.87 -11.48
N ILE A 237 -5.76 -8.71 -12.38
CA ILE A 237 -6.79 -8.39 -13.34
C ILE A 237 -7.90 -9.42 -13.17
N ASP A 238 -9.03 -8.94 -12.68
CA ASP A 238 -10.32 -9.63 -12.72
C ASP A 238 -11.32 -8.78 -13.51
N LEU A 239 -12.47 -9.35 -13.88
CA LEU A 239 -13.46 -8.64 -14.69
C LEU A 239 -13.97 -7.35 -14.03
N SER A 240 -14.12 -7.35 -12.71
CA SER A 240 -14.66 -6.20 -11.98
C SER A 240 -13.64 -5.05 -11.91
N ALA A 241 -12.40 -5.33 -11.51
CA ALA A 241 -11.33 -4.34 -11.42
C ALA A 241 -10.97 -3.77 -12.79
N SER A 242 -10.86 -4.63 -13.81
CA SER A 242 -10.61 -4.20 -15.19
C SER A 242 -11.78 -3.40 -15.77
N SER A 243 -13.03 -3.74 -15.43
CA SER A 243 -14.19 -2.94 -15.82
C SER A 243 -14.13 -1.54 -15.23
N LEU A 244 -13.86 -1.42 -13.92
CA LEU A 244 -13.73 -0.11 -13.27
C LEU A 244 -12.58 0.71 -13.88
N ALA A 245 -11.43 0.08 -14.15
CA ALA A 245 -10.29 0.74 -14.78
C ALA A 245 -10.58 1.21 -16.21
N LEU A 246 -11.19 0.38 -17.05
CA LEU A 246 -11.54 0.76 -18.43
C LEU A 246 -12.66 1.81 -18.47
N LEU A 247 -13.62 1.77 -17.54
CA LEU A 247 -14.62 2.83 -17.38
C LEU A 247 -14.00 4.15 -16.94
N ALA A 248 -12.89 4.10 -16.18
CA ALA A 248 -12.16 5.29 -15.74
C ALA A 248 -11.39 5.97 -16.87
N VAL A 249 -10.82 5.19 -17.79
CA VAL A 249 -10.05 5.69 -18.93
C VAL A 249 -10.97 6.09 -20.09
N GLY A 250 -12.05 5.35 -20.32
CA GLY A 250 -13.06 5.65 -21.33
C GLY A 250 -13.02 4.78 -22.58
N PRO A 251 -13.98 4.97 -23.50
CA PRO A 251 -14.22 4.05 -24.62
C PRO A 251 -13.15 4.12 -25.72
N ASP A 252 -12.38 5.19 -25.80
CA ASP A 252 -11.37 5.41 -26.85
C ASP A 252 -9.99 4.84 -26.49
N VAL A 253 -9.91 4.07 -25.39
CA VAL A 253 -8.67 3.44 -24.93
C VAL A 253 -8.15 2.43 -25.96
N ASN A 254 -6.88 2.58 -26.34
CA ASN A 254 -6.22 1.63 -27.23
C ASN A 254 -5.62 0.49 -26.39
N ILE A 255 -6.37 -0.60 -26.25
CA ILE A 255 -5.94 -1.78 -25.47
C ILE A 255 -4.65 -2.41 -26.00
N THR A 256 -4.35 -2.29 -27.30
CA THR A 256 -3.10 -2.78 -27.88
C THR A 256 -1.92 -2.00 -27.32
N ARG A 257 -2.02 -0.66 -27.33
CA ARG A 257 -1.00 0.21 -26.72
C ARG A 257 -0.89 0.00 -25.21
N THR A 258 -2.00 -0.25 -24.52
CA THR A 258 -1.97 -0.61 -23.10
C THR A 258 -1.16 -1.89 -22.87
N CYS A 259 -1.40 -2.93 -23.67
CA CYS A 259 -0.72 -4.21 -23.53
C CYS A 259 0.74 -4.25 -24.01
N ASP A 260 1.22 -3.22 -24.73
CA ASP A 260 2.64 -3.05 -25.03
C ASP A 260 3.50 -2.88 -23.76
N GLY A 261 2.90 -2.40 -22.67
CA GLY A 261 3.54 -2.27 -21.35
C GLY A 261 3.58 -3.57 -20.53
N ALA A 262 3.06 -4.68 -21.05
CA ALA A 262 3.19 -6.00 -20.43
C ALA A 262 4.46 -6.71 -20.91
N ALA A 263 4.96 -7.67 -20.13
CA ALA A 263 6.04 -8.54 -20.59
C ALA A 263 5.67 -9.22 -21.92
N GLN A 264 6.63 -9.39 -22.83
CA GLN A 264 6.37 -9.91 -24.18
C GLN A 264 5.60 -11.24 -24.20
N GLN A 265 5.83 -12.10 -23.21
CA GLN A 265 5.14 -13.40 -23.09
C GLN A 265 3.69 -13.26 -22.60
N GLU A 266 3.34 -12.11 -22.02
CA GLU A 266 2.06 -11.81 -21.39
C GLU A 266 1.18 -10.85 -22.20
N THR A 267 1.71 -10.27 -23.29
CA THR A 267 0.95 -9.36 -24.17
C THR A 267 -0.32 -10.01 -24.72
N ALA A 268 -0.27 -11.30 -25.10
CA ALA A 268 -1.44 -12.03 -25.58
C ALA A 268 -2.49 -12.21 -24.49
N THR A 269 -2.07 -12.55 -23.26
CA THR A 269 -2.96 -12.67 -22.09
C THR A 269 -3.61 -11.33 -21.77
N CYS A 270 -2.84 -10.24 -21.79
CA CYS A 270 -3.34 -8.88 -21.59
C CYS A 270 -4.43 -8.51 -22.62
N LEU A 271 -4.15 -8.72 -23.92
CA LEU A 271 -5.08 -8.41 -25.01
C LEU A 271 -6.38 -9.20 -24.88
N MET A 272 -6.27 -10.49 -24.52
CA MET A 272 -7.42 -11.35 -24.30
C MET A 272 -8.31 -10.84 -23.15
N LEU A 273 -7.71 -10.50 -22.00
CA LEU A 273 -8.45 -10.05 -20.81
C LEU A 273 -9.08 -8.67 -20.99
N LEU A 274 -8.31 -7.69 -21.46
CA LEU A 274 -8.82 -6.34 -21.71
C LEU A 274 -9.80 -6.32 -22.88
N GLY A 275 -9.61 -7.17 -23.89
CA GLY A 275 -10.55 -7.38 -24.99
C GLY A 275 -11.88 -7.96 -24.51
N ALA A 276 -11.86 -9.02 -23.69
CA ALA A 276 -13.06 -9.60 -23.08
C ALA A 276 -13.81 -8.58 -22.21
N THR A 277 -13.09 -7.81 -21.40
CA THR A 277 -13.68 -6.74 -20.58
C THR A 277 -14.30 -5.65 -21.44
N THR A 278 -13.63 -5.23 -22.53
CA THR A 278 -14.15 -4.24 -23.46
C THR A 278 -15.42 -4.73 -24.15
N ALA A 279 -15.47 -6.01 -24.55
CA ALA A 279 -16.67 -6.62 -25.12
C ALA A 279 -17.83 -6.62 -24.12
N PHE A 280 -17.58 -7.03 -22.88
CA PHE A 280 -18.57 -6.95 -21.81
C PHE A 280 -19.08 -5.51 -21.59
N LEU A 281 -18.18 -4.52 -21.54
CA LEU A 281 -18.56 -3.12 -21.37
C LEU A 281 -19.34 -2.56 -22.56
N ASN A 282 -19.07 -3.02 -23.78
CA ASN A 282 -19.83 -2.63 -24.99
C ASN A 282 -21.27 -3.17 -24.94
N GLU A 283 -21.46 -4.39 -24.44
CA GLU A 283 -22.80 -4.97 -24.25
C GLU A 283 -23.55 -4.30 -23.10
N ARG A 284 -22.83 -3.89 -22.05
CA ARG A 284 -23.46 -3.32 -20.86
C ARG A 284 -23.75 -1.82 -20.98
N TYR A 285 -22.89 -1.04 -21.62
CA TYR A 285 -22.93 0.42 -21.55
C TYR A 285 -22.96 1.07 -22.93
N THR A 286 -23.72 2.15 -23.06
CA THR A 286 -23.64 2.99 -24.26
C THR A 286 -22.31 3.75 -24.28
N GLN A 287 -21.88 4.17 -25.47
CA GLN A 287 -20.68 5.00 -25.61
C GLN A 287 -20.76 6.28 -24.76
N GLN A 288 -21.92 6.94 -24.74
CA GLN A 288 -22.14 8.13 -23.93
C GLN A 288 -21.97 7.87 -22.43
N GLN A 289 -22.54 6.77 -21.91
CA GLN A 289 -22.40 6.40 -20.50
C GLN A 289 -20.92 6.16 -20.11
N ARG A 290 -20.13 5.57 -21.01
CA ARG A 290 -18.68 5.38 -20.78
C ARG A 290 -17.91 6.68 -20.81
N ILE A 291 -18.24 7.62 -21.70
CA ILE A 291 -17.64 8.96 -21.72
C ILE A 291 -17.95 9.70 -20.43
N GLU A 292 -19.19 9.63 -19.92
CA GLU A 292 -19.58 10.25 -18.65
C GLU A 292 -18.77 9.69 -17.46
N MET A 293 -18.56 8.37 -17.40
CA MET A 293 -17.74 7.74 -16.36
C MET A 293 -16.26 8.12 -16.44
N ALA A 294 -15.71 8.18 -17.64
CA ALA A 294 -14.33 8.61 -17.86
C ALA A 294 -14.15 10.09 -17.47
N THR A 295 -15.10 10.95 -17.84
CA THR A 295 -15.10 12.38 -17.49
C THR A 295 -15.16 12.58 -15.97
N ALA A 296 -15.96 11.79 -15.26
CA ALA A 296 -15.99 11.81 -13.79
C ALA A 296 -14.66 11.36 -13.15
N SER A 297 -13.87 10.56 -13.85
CA SER A 297 -12.58 10.03 -13.38
C SER A 297 -11.43 11.02 -13.56
N THR A 298 -11.58 12.06 -14.40
CA THR A 298 -10.54 13.07 -14.65
C THR A 298 -10.08 13.83 -13.40
N ALA A 299 -10.92 13.93 -12.36
CA ALA A 299 -10.55 14.53 -11.09
C ALA A 299 -9.45 13.70 -10.37
N VAL A 300 -9.51 12.37 -10.49
CA VAL A 300 -8.52 11.45 -9.92
C VAL A 300 -7.17 11.60 -10.63
N SER A 301 -7.15 11.54 -11.96
CA SER A 301 -5.91 11.72 -12.73
C SER A 301 -5.29 13.10 -12.52
N THR A 302 -6.10 14.16 -12.46
CA THR A 302 -5.62 15.52 -12.18
C THR A 302 -5.01 15.62 -10.78
N TYR A 303 -5.63 15.01 -9.77
CA TYR A 303 -5.12 15.01 -8.41
C TYR A 303 -3.76 14.31 -8.31
N PHE A 304 -3.61 13.11 -8.90
CA PHE A 304 -2.34 12.39 -8.89
C PHE A 304 -1.27 13.02 -9.77
N ALA A 305 -1.64 13.87 -10.72
CA ALA A 305 -0.68 14.63 -11.51
C ALA A 305 -0.18 15.91 -10.81
N LYS A 306 -0.99 16.52 -9.93
CA LYS A 306 -0.72 17.87 -9.39
C LYS A 306 -0.54 17.94 -7.89
N GLU A 307 -1.36 17.24 -7.12
CA GLU A 307 -1.44 17.37 -5.66
C GLU A 307 -0.63 16.27 -4.96
N LEU A 308 -0.70 15.04 -5.47
CA LEU A 308 0.01 13.89 -4.94
C LEU A 308 0.67 13.10 -6.07
N PRO A 309 1.84 13.53 -6.57
CA PRO A 309 2.60 12.81 -7.59
C PRO A 309 2.99 11.40 -7.12
N LEU A 310 2.14 10.43 -7.44
CA LEU A 310 2.34 9.04 -7.06
C LEU A 310 3.15 8.32 -8.12
N VAL A 311 4.29 7.75 -7.74
CA VAL A 311 5.21 7.12 -8.68
C VAL A 311 5.39 5.62 -8.46
N LEU A 312 5.67 4.92 -9.55
CA LEU A 312 6.36 3.64 -9.55
C LEU A 312 7.87 3.89 -9.61
N LEU A 313 8.64 3.06 -8.91
CA LEU A 313 10.10 3.16 -8.85
C LEU A 313 10.75 1.87 -9.34
N GLN A 314 11.79 2.00 -10.15
CA GLN A 314 12.70 0.91 -10.52
C GLN A 314 14.13 1.43 -10.65
N PHE A 315 15.10 0.60 -10.32
CA PHE A 315 16.45 0.78 -10.82
C PHE A 315 16.56 0.15 -12.20
N LEU A 316 16.88 0.98 -13.19
CA LEU A 316 17.05 0.57 -14.57
C LEU A 316 18.51 0.69 -14.96
N ARG A 317 19.02 -0.32 -15.66
CA ARG A 317 20.34 -0.33 -16.28
C ARG A 317 20.20 0.00 -17.75
N GLN A 318 20.73 1.16 -18.11
CA GLN A 318 20.78 1.66 -19.48
C GLN A 318 21.76 0.85 -20.35
N PRO A 319 21.64 0.92 -21.69
CA PRO A 319 22.57 0.25 -22.61
C PRO A 319 24.04 0.62 -22.37
N ASN A 320 24.31 1.85 -21.89
CA ASN A 320 25.64 2.32 -21.51
C ASN A 320 26.14 1.79 -20.14
N GLN A 321 25.43 0.83 -19.55
CA GLN A 321 25.68 0.22 -18.22
C GLN A 321 25.45 1.13 -17.01
N THR A 322 24.98 2.37 -17.21
CA THR A 322 24.64 3.27 -16.10
C THR A 322 23.34 2.80 -15.46
N VAL A 323 23.33 2.76 -14.13
CA VAL A 323 22.10 2.50 -13.36
C VAL A 323 21.50 3.82 -12.93
N LEU A 324 20.19 3.98 -13.11
CA LEU A 324 19.42 5.14 -12.67
C LEU A 324 18.19 4.69 -11.87
N LEU A 325 17.71 5.56 -10.98
CA LEU A 325 16.41 5.40 -10.33
C LEU A 325 15.33 6.00 -11.23
N ALA A 326 14.62 5.14 -11.95
CA ALA A 326 13.53 5.52 -12.81
C ALA A 326 12.29 5.78 -11.97
N GLN A 327 11.66 6.92 -12.19
CA GLN A 327 10.40 7.32 -11.58
C GLN A 327 9.40 7.55 -12.69
N SER A 328 8.21 6.96 -12.57
CA SER A 328 7.13 7.19 -13.52
C SER A 328 5.85 7.46 -12.76
N LEU A 329 5.14 8.54 -13.13
CA LEU A 329 3.84 8.86 -12.56
C LEU A 329 2.84 7.77 -12.91
N LEU A 330 2.07 7.34 -11.92
CA LEU A 330 1.12 6.25 -12.09
C LEU A 330 0.04 6.56 -13.16
N LEU A 331 -0.34 7.84 -13.27
CA LEU A 331 -1.27 8.37 -14.27
C LEU A 331 -0.59 9.48 -15.09
N ASP A 332 0.57 9.19 -15.68
CA ASP A 332 1.34 10.15 -16.50
C ASP A 332 0.53 10.62 -17.73
N PRO A 333 0.29 11.92 -17.93
CA PRO A 333 -0.40 12.44 -19.12
C PRO A 333 0.25 12.04 -20.46
N ASN A 334 1.55 11.74 -20.47
CA ASN A 334 2.29 11.33 -21.66
C ASN A 334 2.20 9.82 -21.94
N ASP A 335 1.75 9.03 -20.96
CA ASP A 335 1.57 7.58 -21.06
C ASP A 335 0.13 7.15 -20.77
N VAL A 336 -0.80 7.68 -21.57
CA VAL A 336 -2.23 7.35 -21.47
C VAL A 336 -2.50 5.85 -21.64
N GLY A 337 -1.64 5.12 -22.37
CA GLY A 337 -1.75 3.67 -22.53
C GLY A 337 -1.64 2.92 -21.20
N PHE A 338 -0.81 3.41 -20.28
CA PHE A 338 -0.61 2.81 -18.97
C PHE A 338 -1.73 3.12 -17.96
N HIS A 339 -2.62 4.09 -18.24
CA HIS A 339 -3.64 4.53 -17.26
C HIS A 339 -4.58 3.41 -16.81
N VAL A 340 -4.87 2.42 -17.65
CA VAL A 340 -5.67 1.24 -17.26
C VAL A 340 -5.00 0.52 -16.08
N PHE A 341 -3.69 0.25 -16.18
CA PHE A 341 -2.93 -0.33 -15.08
C PHE A 341 -2.78 0.63 -13.92
N GLY A 342 -2.59 1.93 -14.17
CA GLY A 342 -2.57 2.96 -13.13
C GLY A 342 -3.82 2.93 -12.23
N TYR A 343 -5.02 2.84 -12.82
CA TYR A 343 -6.26 2.69 -12.05
C TYR A 343 -6.34 1.34 -11.32
N LEU A 344 -5.84 0.24 -11.90
CA LEU A 344 -5.75 -1.04 -11.20
C LEU A 344 -4.84 -0.97 -9.96
N TYR A 345 -3.69 -0.31 -10.05
CA TYR A 345 -2.82 -0.04 -8.89
C TYR A 345 -3.53 0.80 -7.82
N LEU A 346 -4.29 1.83 -8.22
CA LEU A 346 -5.09 2.64 -7.29
C LEU A 346 -6.19 1.83 -6.60
N LEU A 347 -6.85 0.92 -7.32
CA LEU A 347 -7.84 0.00 -6.76
C LEU A 347 -7.19 -1.00 -5.79
N GLU A 348 -6.01 -1.55 -6.12
CA GLU A 348 -5.25 -2.40 -5.21
C GLU A 348 -4.80 -1.66 -3.94
N TRP A 349 -4.45 -0.36 -4.05
CA TRP A 349 -4.18 0.47 -2.89
C TRP A 349 -5.43 0.63 -2.01
N LEU A 350 -6.58 0.97 -2.59
CA LEU A 350 -7.86 1.08 -1.87
C LEU A 350 -8.29 -0.23 -1.20
N ASN A 351 -7.98 -1.37 -1.82
CA ASN A 351 -8.25 -2.70 -1.28
C ASN A 351 -7.24 -3.16 -0.22
N GLY A 352 -6.25 -2.31 0.12
CA GLY A 352 -5.21 -2.62 1.10
C GLY A 352 -4.21 -3.68 0.65
N VAL A 353 -4.20 -4.03 -0.65
CA VAL A 353 -3.20 -4.93 -1.25
C VAL A 353 -1.85 -4.22 -1.34
N ARG A 354 -1.86 -2.91 -1.55
CA ARG A 354 -0.66 -2.06 -1.64
C ARG A 354 -0.75 -0.92 -0.63
N GLU A 355 0.40 -0.37 -0.28
CA GLU A 355 0.54 0.83 0.54
C GLU A 355 1.14 1.95 -0.30
N VAL A 356 0.91 3.20 0.11
CA VAL A 356 1.62 4.37 -0.43
C VAL A 356 2.40 5.02 0.70
N VAL A 357 3.68 5.26 0.46
CA VAL A 357 4.59 5.85 1.44
C VAL A 357 5.26 7.07 0.81
N ALA A 358 5.20 8.18 1.52
CA ALA A 358 5.98 9.37 1.26
C ALA A 358 7.33 9.27 1.97
N PHE A 359 8.39 9.41 1.19
CA PHE A 359 9.78 9.41 1.62
C PHE A 359 10.31 10.83 1.52
N ASP A 360 10.40 11.53 2.64
CA ASP A 360 10.88 12.91 2.68
C ASP A 360 12.29 12.94 3.26
N GLY A 361 13.25 13.36 2.43
CA GLY A 361 14.62 13.62 2.85
C GLY A 361 15.00 15.09 2.67
N VAL A 362 16.26 15.42 2.97
CA VAL A 362 16.75 16.80 2.90
C VAL A 362 17.02 17.30 1.48
N LEU A 363 17.21 16.40 0.52
CA LEU A 363 17.47 16.75 -0.89
C LEU A 363 16.22 16.67 -1.78
N GLY A 364 15.21 15.93 -1.35
CA GLY A 364 14.00 15.71 -2.14
C GLY A 364 13.01 14.80 -1.45
N ASN A 365 11.87 14.60 -2.11
CA ASN A 365 10.81 13.73 -1.66
C ASN A 365 10.35 12.79 -2.78
N ILE A 366 9.88 11.61 -2.40
CA ILE A 366 9.32 10.61 -3.31
C ILE A 366 8.07 10.03 -2.66
N THR A 367 6.94 10.05 -3.36
CA THR A 367 5.72 9.34 -2.93
C THR A 367 5.54 8.12 -3.81
N ALA A 368 5.84 6.93 -3.27
CA ALA A 368 5.89 5.71 -4.04
C ALA A 368 4.87 4.69 -3.56
N LEU A 369 4.39 3.88 -4.51
CA LEU A 369 3.49 2.76 -4.24
C LEU A 369 4.29 1.47 -3.97
N SER A 370 3.85 0.69 -2.99
CA SER A 370 4.50 -0.56 -2.57
C SER A 370 4.19 -1.70 -3.53
N GLY A 371 4.93 -2.81 -3.38
CA GLY A 371 4.61 -4.10 -3.99
C GLY A 371 3.32 -4.69 -3.43
N ARG A 372 2.80 -5.75 -4.06
CA ARG A 372 1.61 -6.45 -3.55
C ARG A 372 1.90 -7.16 -2.24
N ASN A 373 1.04 -6.94 -1.26
CA ASN A 373 1.02 -7.65 0.01
C ASN A 373 -0.06 -8.74 -0.01
N ALA A 374 0.21 -9.85 0.67
CA ALA A 374 -0.81 -10.86 0.89
C ALA A 374 -1.91 -10.29 1.80
N VAL A 375 -3.13 -10.21 1.29
CA VAL A 375 -4.31 -9.85 2.10
C VAL A 375 -4.86 -11.12 2.73
N HIS A 376 -4.83 -11.21 4.07
CA HIS A 376 -5.50 -12.30 4.77
C HIS A 376 -7.01 -12.16 4.64
N LYS A 377 -7.62 -13.04 3.84
CA LYS A 377 -9.06 -13.24 3.76
C LYS A 377 -9.38 -14.55 4.48
N GLY A 378 -10.15 -14.47 5.57
CA GLY A 378 -10.60 -15.64 6.34
C GLY A 378 -12.11 -15.58 6.54
N PRO A 379 -12.82 -16.73 6.51
CA PRO A 379 -14.22 -16.76 6.91
C PRO A 379 -14.35 -16.36 8.38
N VAL A 380 -15.51 -15.79 8.76
CA VAL A 380 -15.85 -15.56 10.17
C VAL A 380 -15.74 -16.88 10.91
N ASN A 381 -15.05 -16.89 12.05
CA ASN A 381 -14.90 -18.09 12.86
C ASN A 381 -16.29 -18.63 13.25
N PRO A 382 -16.69 -19.83 12.78
CA PRO A 382 -18.03 -20.36 13.05
C PRO A 382 -18.30 -20.56 14.54
N LEU A 383 -17.24 -20.73 15.36
CA LEU A 383 -17.34 -20.86 16.81
C LEU A 383 -17.69 -19.53 17.52
N GLU A 384 -17.48 -18.40 16.85
CA GLU A 384 -17.88 -17.09 17.37
C GLU A 384 -19.35 -16.78 17.08
N VAL A 385 -19.98 -17.50 16.14
CA VAL A 385 -21.40 -17.32 15.81
C VAL A 385 -22.27 -18.03 16.85
N PRO A 386 -23.05 -17.31 17.67
CA PRO A 386 -23.80 -17.89 18.78
C PRO A 386 -25.09 -18.56 18.28
N VAL A 387 -24.98 -19.75 17.68
CA VAL A 387 -26.15 -20.57 17.30
C VAL A 387 -26.89 -21.07 18.55
N ASN A 388 -26.15 -21.26 19.64
CA ASN A 388 -26.57 -22.00 20.83
C ASN A 388 -27.67 -21.27 21.61
N VAL A 389 -27.56 -19.94 21.78
CA VAL A 389 -28.49 -19.16 22.60
C VAL A 389 -29.78 -18.88 21.83
N ALA A 390 -29.70 -18.63 20.52
CA ALA A 390 -30.88 -18.51 19.67
C ALA A 390 -31.68 -19.82 19.60
N TYR A 391 -30.97 -20.96 19.49
CA TYR A 391 -31.59 -22.28 19.54
C TYR A 391 -32.23 -22.58 20.90
N TYR A 392 -31.53 -22.31 22.01
CA TYR A 392 -32.07 -22.47 23.36
C TYR A 392 -33.32 -21.60 23.59
N ALA A 393 -33.27 -20.31 23.23
CA ALA A 393 -34.41 -19.41 23.35
C ALA A 393 -35.60 -19.87 22.50
N ARG A 394 -35.34 -20.37 21.28
CA ARG A 394 -36.36 -21.00 20.42
C ARG A 394 -36.97 -22.24 21.09
N CYS A 395 -36.16 -23.12 21.68
CA CYS A 395 -36.64 -24.29 22.41
C CYS A 395 -37.48 -23.90 23.63
N VAL A 396 -37.07 -22.89 24.40
CA VAL A 396 -37.86 -22.36 25.53
C VAL A 396 -39.18 -21.77 25.04
N LEU A 397 -39.16 -20.97 23.97
CA LEU A 397 -40.38 -20.42 23.39
C LEU A 397 -41.32 -21.53 22.91
N LEU A 398 -40.82 -22.52 22.18
CA LEU A 398 -41.60 -23.69 21.74
C LEU A 398 -42.14 -24.53 22.92
N TYR A 399 -41.40 -24.61 24.02
CA TYR A 399 -41.85 -25.30 25.23
C TYR A 399 -42.97 -24.53 25.96
N VAL A 400 -42.85 -23.20 26.04
CA VAL A 400 -43.83 -22.34 26.73
C VAL A 400 -45.09 -22.10 25.89
N SER A 401 -44.94 -21.97 24.56
CA SER A 401 -46.05 -21.70 23.63
C SER A 401 -46.58 -22.95 22.92
N GLY A 402 -45.91 -24.10 23.10
CA GLY A 402 -46.34 -25.37 22.52
C GLY A 402 -47.71 -25.79 23.08
N PRO A 403 -48.62 -26.31 22.23
CA PRO A 403 -49.92 -26.77 22.70
C PRO A 403 -49.74 -27.89 23.73
N ARG A 404 -50.36 -27.75 24.90
CA ARG A 404 -50.42 -28.82 25.89
C ARG A 404 -51.14 -30.02 25.26
N PRO A 405 -50.62 -31.24 25.36
CA PRO A 405 -51.37 -32.42 24.95
C PRO A 405 -52.61 -32.53 25.86
N HIS A 406 -53.78 -32.59 25.25
CA HIS A 406 -55.05 -32.93 25.91
C HIS A 406 -55.16 -34.44 26.12
#